data_AF-A0A4S0QDE7-F1
#
_entry.id   AF-A0A4S0QDE7-F1
#
_cell.length_a   1.000
_cell.length_b   1.000
_cell.length_c   1.000
_cell.angle_alpha   90.00
_cell.angle_beta   90.00
_cell.angle_gamma   90.00
#
_symmetry.space_group_name_H-M   'P 1'
#
loop_
_entity.id
_entity.type
_entity.pdbx_description
1 polymer ?
#
loop_
_entity_poly.entity_id
_entity_poly.type
_entity_poly.pdbx_seq_one_letter_code
_entity_poly.pdbx_strand_id
1 'polypeptide(L)'
;TIMGAAPRLAAIITRRPHVFDGLLDPALLAELPDRAYLSARLAAFIEGDRAYEDVLDRLRIFASEQKFLIGVRLLAGAIDPARAGRAFSDLADLTIEAALQA
;
A
#
# COMPACT_ATOMS: atom_id res chain seq x y z
N THR A 1 -8.69 -20.34 2.70
CA THR A 1 -9.77 -19.50 3.31
C THR A 1 -9.34 -18.05 3.50
N ILE A 2 -8.70 -17.44 2.50
CA ILE A 2 -8.24 -16.03 2.54
C ILE A 2 -9.28 -15.09 1.87
N MET A 3 -10.17 -15.64 1.04
CA MET A 3 -11.20 -14.87 0.32
C MET A 3 -12.39 -14.40 1.18
N GLY A 4 -12.54 -14.90 2.41
CA GLY A 4 -13.63 -14.53 3.32
C GLY A 4 -13.34 -13.34 4.24
N ALA A 5 -12.07 -12.95 4.43
CA ALA A 5 -11.69 -11.96 5.44
C ALA A 5 -11.74 -10.50 4.95
N ALA A 6 -11.88 -10.26 3.64
CA ALA A 6 -11.82 -8.90 3.11
C ALA A 6 -12.62 -8.72 1.80
N PRO A 7 -13.91 -8.36 1.90
CA PRO A 7 -14.71 -7.91 0.75
C PRO A 7 -14.05 -6.77 -0.03
N ARG A 8 -13.24 -5.94 0.66
CA ARG A 8 -12.46 -4.84 0.06
C ARG A 8 -11.26 -5.32 -0.76
N LEU A 9 -10.69 -6.51 -0.48
CA LEU A 9 -9.63 -7.08 -1.31
C LEU A 9 -10.17 -7.52 -2.68
N ALA A 10 -11.36 -8.11 -2.71
CA ALA A 10 -12.02 -8.47 -3.97
C ALA A 10 -12.27 -7.22 -4.85
N ALA A 11 -12.62 -6.09 -4.24
CA ALA A 11 -12.79 -4.80 -4.93
C ALA A 11 -11.47 -4.18 -5.44
N ILE A 12 -10.36 -4.39 -4.72
CA ILE A 12 -9.01 -3.96 -5.15
C ILE A 12 -8.52 -4.84 -6.30
N ILE A 13 -8.72 -6.16 -6.22
CA ILE A 13 -8.35 -7.14 -7.24
C ILE A 13 -9.14 -6.91 -8.55
N THR A 14 -10.44 -6.61 -8.45
CA THR A 14 -11.26 -6.30 -9.64
C THR A 14 -10.93 -4.95 -10.29
N ARG A 15 -10.36 -4.00 -9.55
CA ARG A 15 -9.93 -2.69 -10.11
C ARG A 15 -8.49 -2.67 -10.64
N ARG A 16 -7.61 -3.56 -10.17
CA ARG A 16 -6.19 -3.59 -10.57
C ARG A 16 -5.64 -5.03 -10.66
N PRO A 17 -5.87 -5.74 -11.78
CA PRO A 17 -5.39 -7.12 -11.98
C PRO A 17 -3.86 -7.27 -11.79
N HIS A 18 -3.09 -6.22 -12.10
CA HIS A 18 -1.63 -6.21 -12.01
C HIS A 18 -1.07 -6.28 -10.57
N VAL A 19 -1.86 -5.92 -9.55
CA VAL A 19 -1.45 -6.10 -8.15
C VAL A 19 -1.51 -7.58 -7.74
N PHE A 20 -2.37 -8.35 -8.42
CA PHE A 20 -2.46 -9.80 -8.25
C PHE A 20 -1.36 -10.52 -9.05
N ASP A 21 -1.03 -10.07 -10.26
CA ASP A 21 0.15 -10.56 -10.99
C ASP A 21 1.46 -10.34 -10.21
N GLY A 22 1.56 -9.22 -9.48
CA GLY A 22 2.68 -8.93 -8.58
C GLY A 22 2.81 -9.85 -7.36
N LEU A 23 1.74 -10.56 -6.98
CA LEU A 23 1.79 -11.60 -5.95
C LEU A 23 2.20 -12.97 -6.52
N LEU A 24 2.12 -13.14 -7.85
CA LEU A 24 2.57 -14.33 -8.59
C LEU A 24 3.99 -14.19 -9.11
N ASP A 25 4.53 -12.97 -9.20
CA ASP A 25 5.90 -12.68 -9.61
C ASP A 25 6.85 -12.56 -8.39
N PRO A 26 7.77 -13.52 -8.18
CA PRO A 26 8.76 -13.48 -7.11
C PRO A 26 9.68 -12.26 -7.17
N ALA A 27 9.87 -11.66 -8.35
CA ALA A 27 10.71 -10.46 -8.50
C ALA A 27 10.05 -9.22 -7.88
N LEU A 28 8.71 -9.12 -7.93
CA LEU A 28 7.96 -8.01 -7.33
C LEU A 28 7.85 -8.11 -5.79
N LEU A 29 8.05 -9.32 -5.27
CA LEU A 29 8.19 -9.58 -3.84
C LEU A 29 9.59 -9.24 -3.33
N ALA A 30 10.62 -9.33 -4.19
CA ALA A 30 12.02 -9.13 -3.83
C ALA A 30 12.40 -7.65 -3.64
N GLU A 31 11.79 -6.72 -4.38
CA GLU A 31 12.07 -5.29 -4.25
C GLU A 31 11.01 -4.57 -3.40
N LEU A 32 11.50 -3.91 -2.35
CA LEU A 32 10.70 -3.01 -1.54
C LEU A 32 10.57 -1.68 -2.30
N PRO A 33 9.34 -1.17 -2.54
CA PRO A 33 9.18 0.14 -3.14
C PRO A 33 9.80 1.21 -2.26
N ASP A 34 10.50 2.16 -2.87
CA ASP A 34 11.08 3.29 -2.15
C ASP A 34 10.02 4.36 -1.79
N ARG A 35 10.40 5.27 -0.89
CA ARG A 35 9.53 6.36 -0.43
C ARG A 35 9.05 7.27 -1.57
N ALA A 36 9.91 7.52 -2.56
CA ALA A 36 9.57 8.41 -3.68
C ALA A 36 8.47 7.80 -4.56
N TYR A 37 8.57 6.51 -4.84
CA TYR A 37 7.56 5.74 -5.56
C TYR A 37 6.22 5.73 -4.80
N LEU A 38 6.26 5.46 -3.50
CA LEU A 38 5.06 5.46 -2.66
C LEU A 38 4.38 6.83 -2.62
N SER A 39 5.17 7.91 -2.52
CA SER A 39 4.67 9.29 -2.54
C SER A 39 3.98 9.63 -3.86
N ALA A 40 4.63 9.35 -5.00
CA ALA A 40 4.05 9.62 -6.32
C ALA A 40 2.75 8.83 -6.54
N ARG A 41 2.72 7.55 -6.10
CA ARG A 41 1.54 6.69 -6.18
C ARG A 41 0.41 7.20 -5.27
N LEU A 42 0.73 7.72 -4.09
CA LEU A 42 -0.23 8.30 -3.16
C LEU A 42 -0.83 9.58 -3.72
N ALA A 43 0.00 10.49 -4.24
CA ALA A 43 -0.43 11.74 -4.86
C ALA A 43 -1.42 11.47 -6.01
N ALA A 44 -1.07 10.57 -6.94
CA ALA A 44 -1.96 10.16 -8.03
C ALA A 44 -3.25 9.47 -7.54
N PHE A 45 -3.22 8.84 -6.36
CA PHE A 45 -4.39 8.17 -5.79
C PHE A 45 -5.39 9.14 -5.14
N ILE A 46 -4.90 10.24 -4.57
CA ILE A 46 -5.72 11.27 -3.93
C ILE A 46 -6.08 12.44 -4.87
N GLU A 47 -5.35 12.63 -5.97
CA GLU A 47 -5.52 13.70 -6.97
C GLU A 47 -6.99 13.91 -7.39
N GLY A 48 -7.41 15.17 -7.50
CA GLY A 48 -8.75 15.61 -7.90
C GLY A 48 -9.46 16.42 -6.82
N ASP A 49 -10.44 17.22 -7.22
CA ASP A 49 -11.27 18.02 -6.30
C ASP A 49 -12.20 17.08 -5.52
N ARG A 50 -11.92 16.87 -4.23
CA ARG A 50 -12.62 15.90 -3.36
C ARG A 50 -12.87 16.54 -2.00
N ALA A 51 -13.93 16.11 -1.34
CA ALA A 51 -14.17 16.49 0.04
C ALA A 51 -13.03 15.95 0.92
N TYR A 52 -12.67 16.68 1.97
CA TYR A 52 -11.63 16.31 2.93
C TYR A 52 -11.81 14.88 3.48
N GLU A 53 -13.05 14.47 3.79
CA GLU A 53 -13.35 13.12 4.27
C GLU A 53 -13.02 12.02 3.24
N ASP A 54 -13.23 12.28 1.95
CA ASP A 54 -12.90 11.34 0.87
C ASP A 54 -11.39 11.14 0.75
N VAL A 55 -10.60 12.20 0.98
CA VAL A 55 -9.14 12.13 1.00
C VAL A 55 -8.69 11.24 2.15
N LEU A 56 -9.21 11.46 3.36
CA LEU A 56 -8.88 10.65 4.53
C LEU A 56 -9.23 9.16 4.35
N ASP A 57 -10.38 8.85 3.77
CA ASP A 57 -10.77 7.47 3.49
C ASP A 57 -9.86 6.79 2.48
N ARG A 58 -9.40 7.53 1.46
CA ARG A 58 -8.39 7.03 0.52
C ARG A 58 -7.04 6.80 1.16
N LEU A 59 -6.58 7.72 2.02
CA LEU A 59 -5.35 7.53 2.78
C LEU A 59 -5.41 6.26 3.62
N ARG A 60 -6.54 5.98 4.30
CA ARG A 60 -6.76 4.75 5.08
C ARG A 60 -6.69 3.49 4.21
N ILE A 61 -7.31 3.51 3.04
CA ILE A 61 -7.27 2.40 2.08
C ILE A 61 -5.84 2.15 1.62
N PHE A 62 -5.14 3.19 1.18
CA PHE A 62 -3.76 3.10 0.69
C PHE A 62 -2.80 2.57 1.77
N ALA A 63 -2.86 3.13 2.98
CA ALA A 63 -2.01 2.71 4.09
C ALA A 63 -2.25 1.24 4.45
N SER A 64 -3.50 0.79 4.45
CA SER A 64 -3.84 -0.60 4.75
C SER A 64 -3.30 -1.57 3.69
N GLU A 65 -3.39 -1.20 2.41
CA GLU A 65 -2.87 -1.99 1.29
C GLU A 65 -1.34 -2.13 1.36
N GLN A 66 -0.62 -1.02 1.52
CA GLN A 66 0.84 -1.06 1.58
C GLN A 66 1.35 -1.77 2.83
N LYS A 67 0.69 -1.59 3.98
CA LYS A 67 1.01 -2.32 5.22
C LYS A 67 0.88 -3.84 5.02
N PHE A 68 -0.16 -4.28 4.32
CA PHE A 68 -0.34 -5.70 4.00
C PHE A 68 0.78 -6.23 3.11
N LEU A 69 1.13 -5.51 2.05
CA LEU A 69 2.20 -5.91 1.13
C LEU A 69 3.57 -5.99 1.81
N ILE A 70 3.89 -5.05 2.71
CA ILE A 70 5.12 -5.10 3.53
C ILE A 70 5.10 -6.34 4.44
N GLY A 71 3.97 -6.61 5.10
CA GLY A 71 3.80 -7.78 5.96
C GLY A 71 3.95 -9.11 5.22
N VAL A 72 3.37 -9.24 4.02
CA VAL A 72 3.51 -10.44 3.19
C VAL A 72 4.97 -10.66 2.79
N ARG A 73 5.71 -9.62 2.38
CA ARG A 73 7.13 -9.73 2.02
C ARG A 73 7.99 -10.16 3.22
N LEU A 74 7.69 -9.65 4.41
CA LEU A 74 8.38 -10.06 5.64
C LEU A 74 8.12 -11.53 5.96
N LEU A 75 6.86 -11.98 5.85
CA LEU A 75 6.50 -13.39 6.10
C LEU A 75 7.04 -14.35 5.04
N ALA A 76 7.15 -13.91 3.80
CA ALA A 76 7.76 -14.67 2.71
C ALA A 76 9.30 -14.71 2.77
N GLY A 77 9.93 -13.98 3.71
CA GLY A 77 11.38 -13.88 3.82
C GLY A 77 12.04 -13.06 2.71
N ALA A 78 11.27 -12.30 1.94
CA ALA A 78 11.78 -11.47 0.85
C ALA A 78 12.47 -10.19 1.34
N ILE A 79 12.12 -9.72 2.55
CA ILE A 79 12.77 -8.58 3.23
C ILE A 79 13.10 -8.95 4.67
N ASP A 80 14.20 -8.38 5.20
CA ASP A 80 14.57 -8.54 6.60
C ASP A 80 13.70 -7.66 7.53
N PRO A 81 13.61 -8.00 8.84
CA PRO A 81 12.81 -7.23 9.79
C PRO A 81 13.20 -5.75 9.92
N ALA A 82 14.48 -5.40 9.77
CA ALA A 82 14.92 -4.00 9.85
C ALA A 82 14.48 -3.19 8.61
N ARG A 83 14.53 -3.80 7.42
CA ARG A 83 13.95 -3.22 6.19
C ARG A 83 12.43 -3.09 6.30
N ALA A 84 11.73 -4.09 6.84
CA ALA A 84 10.30 -4.01 7.06
C ALA A 84 9.93 -2.87 8.03
N GLY A 85 10.71 -2.70 9.11
CA GLY A 85 10.56 -1.59 10.05
C GLY A 85 10.66 -0.22 9.37
N ARG A 86 11.71 -0.01 8.56
CA ARG A 86 11.86 1.23 7.77
C ARG A 86 10.69 1.44 6.80
N ALA A 87 10.25 0.39 6.11
CA ALA A 87 9.11 0.47 5.20
C ALA A 87 7.81 0.89 5.90
N PHE A 88 7.55 0.37 7.11
CA PHE A 88 6.40 0.79 7.90
C PHE A 88 6.51 2.25 8.36
N SER A 89 7.70 2.69 8.75
CA SER A 89 7.96 4.08 9.12
C SER A 89 7.75 5.03 7.94
N ASP A 90 8.33 4.73 6.77
CA ASP A 90 8.16 5.54 5.56
C ASP A 90 6.68 5.63 5.14
N LEU A 91 5.94 4.53 5.24
CA LEU A 91 4.50 4.52 4.98
C LEU A 91 3.72 5.41 5.97
N ALA A 92 4.08 5.36 7.26
CA ALA A 92 3.45 6.18 8.28
C ALA A 92 3.72 7.68 8.02
N ASP A 93 4.99 8.04 7.78
CA ASP A 93 5.39 9.41 7.44
C ASP A 93 4.62 9.95 6.25
N LEU A 94 4.57 9.19 5.15
CA LEU A 94 3.84 9.59 3.94
C LEU A 94 2.34 9.78 4.19
N THR A 95 1.74 8.90 5.00
CA THR A 95 0.31 8.99 5.31
C THR A 95 0.00 10.20 6.18
N ILE A 96 0.86 10.52 7.15
CA ILE A 96 0.73 11.69 8.02
C ILE A 96 0.95 12.98 7.22
N GLU A 97 1.98 13.03 6.39
CA GLU A 97 2.28 14.16 5.51
C GLU A 97 1.12 14.46 4.56
N ALA A 98 0.57 13.43 3.91
CA ALA A 98 -0.57 13.59 3.02
C ALA A 98 -1.86 13.99 3.76
N ALA A 99 -2.07 13.50 4.99
CA ALA A 99 -3.22 13.91 5.80
C ALA A 99 -3.13 15.37 6.26
N LEU A 100 -1.91 15.89 6.48
CA LEU A 100 -1.68 17.30 6.83
C LEU A 100 -1.94 18.24 5.63
N GLN A 101 -1.76 17.74 4.40
CA GLN A 101 -1.95 18.49 3.16
C GLN A 101 -3.38 18.38 2.60
N ALA A 102 -4.26 17.59 3.24
CA ALA A 102 -5.60 17.26 2.77
C ALA A 102 -6.63 18.38 2.98
#